data_AF-A0A8J4UPH3-F1
#
_entry.id   AF-A0A8J4UPH3-F1
#
_cell.length_a   1.000
_cell.length_b   1.000
_cell.length_c   1.000
_cell.angle_alpha   90.00
_cell.angle_beta   90.00
_cell.angle_gamma   90.00
#
_symmetry.space_group_name_H-M   'P 1'
#
loop_
_entity.id
_entity.type
_entity.pdbx_description
1 polymer ?
#
loop_
_entity_poly.entity_id
_entity_poly.type
_entity_poly.pdbx_seq_one_letter_code
_entity_poly.pdbx_strand_id
1 'polypeptide(L)'
;ELLKTALKPLQVNLKTFKDCKLNWSQTAEHIKIQAKHTEHQIKEEFEELHQFLRDEEAARITALREEEEQKSQMMKEKIEKLSRDISSLSDTIRAIEEEMRAEDVSFLQNYKATVKRAQCTLQHPEELSGALIHVAKHLANLKFRVWEKMQHTVQY
;
A
#
# COMPACT_ATOMS: atom_id res chain seq x y z
N GLU A 1 -23.43 78.34 -37.61
CA GLU A 1 -22.11 78.15 -37.00
C GLU A 1 -22.09 77.38 -35.67
N LEU A 2 -22.70 77.85 -34.57
CA LEU A 2 -22.59 77.20 -33.23
C LEU A 2 -22.96 75.71 -33.17
N LEU A 3 -24.06 75.31 -33.82
CA LEU A 3 -24.53 73.90 -33.83
C LEU A 3 -23.56 72.95 -34.52
N LYS A 4 -22.89 73.38 -35.60
CA LYS A 4 -21.89 72.54 -36.30
C LYS A 4 -20.64 72.33 -35.44
N THR A 5 -20.24 73.36 -34.69
CA THR A 5 -19.11 73.27 -33.76
C THR A 5 -19.41 72.34 -32.58
N ALA A 6 -20.65 72.36 -32.07
CA ALA A 6 -21.11 71.46 -31.00
C ALA A 6 -21.31 70.00 -31.46
N LEU A 7 -21.62 69.76 -32.75
CA LEU A 7 -21.85 68.42 -33.31
C LEU A 7 -20.56 67.59 -33.48
N LYS A 8 -19.45 68.22 -33.87
CA LYS A 8 -18.16 67.55 -34.10
C LYS A 8 -17.67 66.69 -32.92
N PRO A 9 -17.61 67.19 -31.66
CA PRO A 9 -17.17 66.37 -30.53
C PRO A 9 -18.11 65.19 -30.25
N LEU A 10 -19.43 65.34 -30.49
CA LEU A 10 -20.38 64.24 -30.33
C LEU A 10 -20.13 63.11 -31.35
N GLN A 11 -19.77 63.45 -32.59
CA GLN A 11 -19.43 62.46 -33.62
C GLN A 11 -18.12 61.71 -33.29
N VAL A 12 -17.12 62.41 -32.73
CA VAL A 12 -15.87 61.78 -32.25
C VAL A 12 -16.15 60.82 -31.10
N ASN A 13 -16.90 61.26 -30.08
CA ASN A 13 -17.27 60.41 -28.94
C ASN A 13 -18.07 59.18 -29.38
N LEU A 14 -18.99 59.33 -30.34
CA LEU A 14 -19.73 58.20 -30.89
C LEU A 14 -18.81 57.16 -31.54
N LYS A 15 -17.78 57.59 -32.28
CA LYS A 15 -16.78 56.68 -32.85
C LYS A 15 -15.99 55.98 -31.74
N THR A 16 -15.50 56.73 -30.76
CA THR A 16 -14.79 56.16 -29.60
C THR A 16 -15.64 55.13 -28.86
N PHE A 17 -16.92 55.41 -28.61
CA PHE A 17 -17.81 54.46 -27.94
C PHE A 17 -18.06 53.20 -28.75
N LYS A 18 -18.13 53.28 -30.08
CA LYS A 18 -18.22 52.10 -30.95
C LYS A 18 -16.95 51.26 -30.88
N ASP A 19 -15.78 51.89 -30.93
CA ASP A 19 -14.49 51.22 -30.85
C ASP A 19 -14.31 50.55 -29.47
N CYS A 20 -14.62 51.26 -28.37
CA CYS A 20 -14.63 50.70 -27.02
C CYS A 20 -15.59 49.51 -26.90
N LYS A 21 -16.82 49.62 -27.43
CA LYS A 21 -17.79 48.53 -27.39
C LYS A 21 -17.27 47.29 -28.11
N LEU A 22 -16.64 47.44 -29.27
CA LEU A 22 -16.04 46.32 -30.01
C LEU A 22 -14.94 45.65 -29.20
N ASN A 23 -14.00 46.44 -28.67
CA ASN A 23 -12.90 45.93 -27.84
C ASN A 23 -13.43 45.19 -26.60
N TRP A 24 -14.40 45.77 -25.88
CA TRP A 24 -15.00 45.11 -24.71
C TRP A 24 -15.73 43.82 -25.07
N SER A 25 -16.38 43.76 -26.24
CA SER A 25 -17.03 42.53 -26.71
C SER A 25 -16.00 41.43 -26.99
N GLN A 26 -14.86 41.79 -27.57
CA GLN A 26 -13.74 40.86 -27.78
C GLN A 26 -13.15 40.40 -26.46
N THR A 27 -12.91 41.31 -25.51
CA THR A 27 -12.41 40.97 -24.17
C THR A 27 -13.36 40.00 -23.45
N ALA A 28 -14.68 40.23 -23.53
CA ALA A 28 -15.66 39.33 -22.94
C ALA A 28 -15.62 37.91 -23.52
N GLU A 29 -15.37 37.76 -24.83
CA GLU A 29 -15.20 36.45 -25.46
C GLU A 29 -13.87 35.79 -25.05
N HIS A 30 -12.78 36.56 -24.98
CA HIS A 30 -11.51 36.07 -24.48
C HIS A 30 -11.60 35.55 -23.04
N ILE A 31 -12.35 36.24 -22.15
CA ILE A 31 -12.58 35.79 -20.76
C ILE A 31 -13.26 34.41 -20.75
N LYS A 32 -14.25 34.18 -21.61
CA LYS A 32 -14.92 32.87 -21.69
C LYS A 32 -14.00 31.76 -22.18
N ILE A 33 -13.17 32.06 -23.19
CA ILE A 33 -12.19 31.10 -23.71
C ILE A 33 -11.16 30.77 -22.64
N GLN A 34 -10.63 31.79 -21.97
CA GLN A 34 -9.65 31.62 -20.90
C GLN A 34 -10.23 30.80 -19.74
N ALA A 35 -11.46 31.09 -19.31
CA ALA A 35 -12.11 30.34 -18.24
C ALA A 35 -12.25 28.84 -18.58
N LYS A 36 -12.67 28.51 -19.81
CA LYS A 36 -12.76 27.12 -20.27
C LYS A 36 -11.40 26.43 -20.33
N HIS A 37 -10.38 27.14 -20.82
CA HIS A 37 -9.04 26.60 -20.90
C HIS A 37 -8.46 26.32 -19.49
N THR A 38 -8.59 27.28 -18.58
CA THR A 38 -8.15 27.11 -17.19
C THR A 38 -8.94 26.00 -16.48
N GLU A 39 -10.24 25.86 -16.74
CA GLU A 39 -11.02 24.73 -16.21
C GLU A 39 -10.46 23.38 -16.68
N HIS A 40 -10.06 23.29 -17.94
CA HIS A 40 -9.43 22.08 -18.48
C HIS A 40 -8.10 21.78 -17.79
N GLN A 41 -7.23 22.77 -17.66
CA GLN A 41 -5.94 22.63 -16.98
C GLN A 41 -6.11 22.19 -15.52
N ILE A 42 -7.06 22.78 -14.79
CA ILE A 42 -7.36 22.36 -13.42
C ILE A 42 -7.73 20.87 -13.39
N LYS A 43 -8.54 20.39 -14.34
CA LYS A 43 -8.92 18.96 -14.39
C LYS A 43 -7.72 18.06 -14.68
N GLU A 44 -6.82 18.47 -15.57
CA GLU A 44 -5.60 17.72 -15.87
C GLU A 44 -4.70 17.57 -14.63
N GLU A 45 -4.44 18.66 -13.91
CA GLU A 45 -3.67 18.65 -12.66
C GLU A 45 -4.27 17.72 -11.59
N PHE A 46 -5.60 17.72 -11.46
CA PHE A 46 -6.28 16.82 -10.51
C PHE A 46 -6.23 15.36 -10.97
N GLU A 47 -6.27 15.08 -12.27
CA GLU A 47 -6.14 13.71 -12.78
C GLU A 47 -4.74 13.16 -12.51
N GLU A 48 -3.69 13.97 -12.68
CA GLU A 48 -2.32 13.58 -12.32
C GLU A 48 -2.21 13.26 -10.82
N LEU A 49 -2.81 14.08 -9.96
CA LEU A 49 -2.86 13.81 -8.52
C LEU A 49 -3.62 12.52 -8.21
N HIS A 50 -4.77 12.29 -8.84
CA HIS A 50 -5.52 11.06 -8.65
C HIS A 50 -4.74 9.83 -9.09
N GLN A 51 -4.02 9.92 -10.22
CA GLN A 51 -3.17 8.84 -10.69
C GLN A 51 -2.03 8.55 -9.71
N PHE A 52 -1.32 9.58 -9.24
CA PHE A 52 -0.28 9.44 -8.22
C PHE A 52 -0.79 8.73 -6.96
N LEU A 53 -1.97 9.12 -6.45
CA LEU A 53 -2.56 8.50 -5.27
C LEU A 53 -2.91 7.02 -5.49
N ARG A 54 -3.46 6.67 -6.67
CA ARG A 54 -3.73 5.27 -7.04
C ARG A 54 -2.46 4.45 -7.09
N ASP A 55 -1.37 5.00 -7.63
CA ASP A 55 -0.09 4.31 -7.73
C ASP A 55 0.55 4.10 -6.34
N GLU A 56 0.51 5.10 -5.45
CA GLU A 56 0.98 4.96 -4.07
C GLU A 56 0.15 3.95 -3.26
N GLU A 57 -1.18 3.92 -3.45
CA GLU A 57 -2.05 2.92 -2.84
C GLU A 57 -1.70 1.50 -3.33
N ALA A 58 -1.60 1.31 -4.65
CA ALA A 58 -1.29 0.04 -5.27
C ALA A 58 0.09 -0.49 -4.82
N ALA A 59 1.12 0.36 -4.83
CA ALA A 59 2.46 0.00 -4.37
C ALA A 59 2.47 -0.48 -2.92
N ARG A 60 1.68 0.18 -2.05
CA ARG A 60 1.62 -0.17 -0.63
C ARG A 60 0.82 -1.44 -0.37
N ILE A 61 -0.28 -1.67 -1.10
CA ILE A 61 -1.02 -2.93 -1.05
C ILE A 61 -0.12 -4.09 -1.51
N THR A 62 0.67 -3.90 -2.57
CA THR A 62 1.63 -4.90 -3.03
C THR A 62 2.66 -5.23 -1.94
N ALA A 63 3.26 -4.22 -1.32
CA ALA A 63 4.22 -4.44 -0.21
C ALA A 63 3.59 -5.15 1.01
N LEU A 64 2.29 -4.93 1.27
CA LEU A 64 1.54 -5.65 2.30
C LEU A 64 1.33 -7.12 1.92
N ARG A 65 0.95 -7.41 0.67
CA ARG A 65 0.76 -8.79 0.17
C ARG A 65 2.06 -9.58 0.17
N GLU A 66 3.17 -8.96 -0.19
CA GLU A 66 4.50 -9.58 -0.11
C GLU A 66 4.85 -9.98 1.33
N GLU A 67 4.55 -9.11 2.30
CA GLU A 67 4.76 -9.43 3.72
C GLU A 67 3.84 -10.56 4.20
N GLU A 68 2.58 -10.56 3.78
CA GLU A 68 1.62 -11.63 4.07
C GLU A 68 2.12 -12.98 3.54
N GLU A 69 2.50 -13.04 2.26
CA GLU A 69 3.01 -14.25 1.61
C GLU A 69 4.24 -14.79 2.35
N GLN A 70 5.20 -13.93 2.64
CA GLN A 70 6.42 -14.32 3.36
C GLN A 70 6.10 -14.89 4.75
N LYS A 71 5.23 -14.22 5.53
CA LYS A 71 4.89 -14.65 6.89
C LYS A 71 4.03 -15.92 6.90
N SER A 72 3.12 -16.05 5.94
CA SER A 72 2.30 -17.24 5.75
C SER A 72 3.16 -18.46 5.41
N GLN A 73 4.09 -18.31 4.47
CA GLN A 73 5.00 -19.37 4.07
C GLN A 73 5.93 -19.80 5.23
N MET A 74 6.48 -18.85 5.97
CA MET A 74 7.26 -19.14 7.19
C MET A 74 6.43 -19.93 8.21
N MET A 75 5.16 -19.56 8.43
CA MET A 75 4.30 -20.27 9.36
C MET A 75 3.99 -21.69 8.88
N LYS A 76 3.76 -21.88 7.57
CA LYS A 76 3.56 -23.20 6.98
C LYS A 76 4.76 -24.11 7.24
N GLU A 77 5.98 -23.63 6.99
CA GLU A 77 7.21 -24.40 7.24
C GLU A 77 7.40 -24.76 8.72
N LYS A 78 7.09 -23.83 9.63
CA LYS A 78 7.13 -24.09 11.08
C LYS A 78 6.12 -25.16 11.48
N ILE A 79 4.90 -25.12 10.93
CA ILE A 79 3.86 -26.12 11.18
C ILE A 79 4.26 -27.50 10.62
N GLU A 80 4.82 -27.55 9.41
CA GLU A 80 5.29 -28.79 8.78
C GLU A 80 6.43 -29.42 9.57
N LYS A 81 7.38 -28.60 10.05
CA LYS A 81 8.45 -29.06 10.95
C LYS A 81 7.86 -29.62 12.24
N LEU A 82 6.97 -28.87 12.90
CA LEU A 82 6.35 -29.31 14.15
C LEU A 82 5.54 -30.61 13.96
N SER A 83 4.85 -30.75 12.83
CA SER A 83 4.12 -31.97 12.48
C SER A 83 5.05 -33.18 12.37
N ARG A 84 6.23 -33.02 11.75
CA ARG A 84 7.25 -34.08 11.68
C ARG A 84 7.81 -34.43 13.06
N ASP A 85 8.07 -33.41 13.88
CA ASP A 85 8.58 -33.60 15.25
C ASP A 85 7.55 -34.33 16.13
N ILE A 86 6.26 -33.99 16.00
CA ILE A 86 5.14 -34.69 16.66
C ILE A 86 5.06 -36.15 16.22
N SER A 87 5.13 -36.44 14.92
CA SER A 87 5.08 -37.82 14.40
C SER A 87 6.26 -38.65 14.92
N SER A 88 7.48 -38.10 14.86
CA SER A 88 8.69 -38.77 15.37
C SER A 88 8.63 -39.07 16.86
N LEU A 89 8.15 -38.12 17.66
CA LEU A 89 7.93 -38.31 19.09
C LEU A 89 6.84 -39.35 19.36
N SER A 90 5.74 -39.30 18.61
CA SER A 90 4.64 -40.27 18.75
C SER A 90 5.10 -41.70 18.45
N ASP A 91 5.91 -41.89 17.39
CA ASP A 91 6.49 -43.19 17.05
C ASP A 91 7.47 -43.67 18.13
N THR A 92 8.25 -42.75 18.70
CA THR A 92 9.18 -43.05 19.80
C THR A 92 8.44 -43.49 21.06
N ILE A 93 7.37 -42.77 21.44
CA ILE A 93 6.52 -43.13 22.58
C ILE A 93 5.90 -44.50 22.35
N ARG A 94 5.29 -44.73 21.18
CA ARG A 94 4.68 -46.02 20.84
C ARG A 94 5.68 -47.18 20.93
N ALA A 95 6.90 -47.01 20.39
CA ALA A 95 7.93 -48.03 20.47
C ALA A 95 8.37 -48.34 21.91
N ILE A 96 8.40 -47.32 22.79
CA ILE A 96 8.69 -47.52 24.21
C ILE A 96 7.54 -48.25 24.91
N GLU A 97 6.29 -47.85 24.64
CA GLU A 97 5.09 -48.49 25.21
C GLU A 97 4.94 -49.95 24.78
N GLU A 98 5.26 -50.28 23.52
CA GLU A 98 5.26 -51.65 23.00
C GLU A 98 6.32 -52.51 23.69
N GLU A 99 7.55 -52.00 23.86
CA GLU A 99 8.61 -52.74 24.56
C GLU A 99 8.25 -52.96 26.03
N MET A 100 7.63 -51.98 26.70
CA MET A 100 7.15 -52.13 28.08
C MET A 100 6.08 -53.22 28.26
N ARG A 101 5.40 -53.62 27.17
CA ARG A 101 4.41 -54.71 27.17
C ARG A 101 5.00 -56.07 26.77
N ALA A 102 6.28 -56.14 26.41
CA ALA A 102 6.94 -57.37 25.99
C ALA A 102 7.14 -58.34 27.17
N GLU A 103 7.32 -59.63 26.86
CA GLU A 103 7.64 -60.67 27.85
C GLU A 103 8.97 -60.39 28.58
N ASP A 104 9.12 -60.88 29.82
CA ASP A 104 10.23 -60.51 30.71
C ASP A 104 11.63 -60.70 30.10
N VAL A 105 11.85 -61.78 29.34
CA VAL A 105 13.17 -62.07 28.76
C VAL A 105 13.51 -61.10 27.60
N SER A 106 12.55 -60.77 26.75
CA SER A 106 12.75 -59.82 25.65
C SER A 106 12.86 -58.39 26.15
N PHE A 107 12.04 -58.01 27.13
CA PHE A 107 12.13 -56.71 27.79
C PHE A 107 13.51 -56.49 28.43
N LEU A 108 14.05 -57.45 29.17
CA LEU A 108 15.37 -57.34 29.81
C LEU A 108 16.50 -57.22 28.78
N GLN A 109 16.41 -57.90 27.63
CA GLN A 109 17.39 -57.78 26.55
C GLN A 109 17.40 -56.38 25.92
N ASN A 110 16.23 -55.76 25.75
CA ASN A 110 16.07 -54.48 25.09
C ASN A 110 16.07 -53.27 26.04
N TYR A 111 15.97 -53.49 27.35
CA TYR A 111 15.84 -52.45 28.38
C TYR A 111 16.82 -51.30 28.21
N LYS A 112 18.11 -51.60 28.02
CA LYS A 112 19.16 -50.58 27.87
C LYS A 112 18.96 -49.71 26.61
N ALA A 113 18.47 -50.29 25.52
CA ALA A 113 18.18 -49.55 24.30
C ALA A 113 16.94 -48.65 24.48
N THR A 114 15.91 -49.15 25.16
CA THR A 114 14.68 -48.40 25.47
C THR A 114 14.93 -47.24 26.39
N VAL A 115 15.73 -47.41 27.46
CA VAL A 115 16.16 -46.31 28.33
C VAL A 115 16.91 -45.23 27.56
N LYS A 116 17.84 -45.62 26.67
CA LYS A 116 18.55 -44.64 25.82
C LYS A 116 17.59 -43.86 24.92
N ARG A 117 16.59 -44.54 24.33
CA ARG A 117 15.58 -43.91 23.48
C ARG A 117 14.71 -42.92 24.27
N ALA A 118 14.30 -43.30 25.48
CA ALA A 118 13.53 -42.43 26.38
C ALA A 118 14.30 -41.18 26.85
N GLN A 119 15.63 -41.29 26.91
CA GLN A 119 16.52 -40.17 27.29
C GLN A 119 16.88 -39.25 26.11
N CYS A 120 16.42 -39.53 24.89
CA CYS A 120 16.64 -38.64 23.76
C CYS A 120 15.95 -37.29 24.00
N THR A 121 16.73 -36.21 24.04
CA THR A 121 16.23 -34.84 24.14
C THR A 121 15.73 -34.35 22.78
N LEU A 122 14.46 -33.97 22.70
CA LEU A 122 13.92 -33.23 21.57
C LEU A 122 14.06 -31.72 21.82
N GLN A 123 14.33 -30.97 20.75
CA GLN A 123 14.31 -29.51 20.82
C GLN A 123 12.89 -29.01 21.04
N HIS A 124 12.72 -28.07 21.97
CA HIS A 124 11.44 -27.39 22.15
C HIS A 124 11.10 -26.54 20.92
N PRO A 125 9.80 -26.40 20.58
CA PRO A 125 9.37 -25.47 19.55
C PRO A 125 9.86 -24.06 19.85
N GLU A 126 10.33 -23.37 18.81
CA GLU A 126 10.81 -21.99 18.91
C GLU A 126 9.64 -21.01 19.15
N GLU A 127 9.90 -19.95 19.92
CA GLU A 127 8.93 -18.90 20.20
C GLU A 127 8.60 -18.09 18.93
N LEU A 128 7.32 -17.76 18.74
CA LEU A 128 6.83 -17.06 17.56
C LEU A 128 6.85 -15.54 17.78
N SER A 129 8.00 -14.91 17.59
CA SER A 129 8.11 -13.44 17.57
C SER A 129 8.04 -12.90 16.15
N GLY A 130 7.31 -11.80 15.93
CA GLY A 130 7.24 -11.10 14.64
C GLY A 130 6.45 -11.83 13.53
N ALA A 131 5.68 -12.87 13.86
CA ALA A 131 4.95 -13.68 12.88
C ALA A 131 3.74 -12.99 12.25
N LEU A 132 3.17 -11.97 12.92
CA LEU A 132 2.01 -11.23 12.43
C LEU A 132 2.42 -10.05 11.55
N ILE A 133 1.51 -9.59 10.70
CA ILE A 133 1.70 -8.40 9.87
C ILE A 133 2.14 -7.19 10.71
N HIS A 134 3.16 -6.49 10.24
CA HIS A 134 3.67 -5.28 10.84
C HIS A 134 2.80 -4.08 10.45
N VAL A 135 1.58 -4.02 10.96
CA VAL A 135 0.55 -3.03 10.59
C VAL A 135 1.08 -1.59 10.62
N ALA A 136 1.87 -1.24 11.65
CA ALA A 136 2.46 0.08 11.77
C ALA A 136 3.41 0.44 10.62
N LYS A 137 4.09 -0.52 9.99
CA LYS A 137 5.00 -0.27 8.86
C LYS A 137 4.21 0.24 7.65
N HIS A 138 2.99 -0.24 7.48
CA HIS A 138 2.13 0.11 6.34
C HIS A 138 1.31 1.37 6.62
N LEU A 139 0.79 1.52 7.84
CA LEU A 139 -0.18 2.58 8.16
C LEU A 139 0.42 3.79 8.90
N ALA A 140 1.53 3.64 9.63
CA ALA A 140 2.07 4.76 10.41
C ALA A 140 2.54 5.88 9.47
N ASN A 141 2.08 7.10 9.77
CA ASN A 141 2.40 8.31 9.01
C ASN A 141 2.11 8.20 7.49
N LEU A 142 1.16 7.34 7.10
CA LEU A 142 0.80 7.12 5.69
C LEU A 142 0.52 8.43 4.96
N LYS A 143 -0.39 9.25 5.49
CA LYS A 143 -0.78 10.52 4.87
C LYS A 143 0.41 11.48 4.73
N PHE A 144 1.25 11.57 5.75
CA PHE A 144 2.44 12.41 5.74
C PHE A 144 3.44 11.98 4.66
N ARG A 145 3.75 10.67 4.57
CA ARG A 145 4.69 10.14 3.57
C ARG A 145 4.19 10.32 2.13
N VAL A 146 2.89 10.14 1.90
CA VAL A 146 2.30 10.36 0.58
C VAL A 146 2.40 11.84 0.20
N TRP A 147 2.09 12.75 1.12
CA TRP A 147 2.24 14.18 0.90
C TRP A 147 3.69 14.60 0.66
N GLU A 148 4.65 14.07 1.44
CA GLU A 148 6.09 14.34 1.26
C GLU A 148 6.58 13.94 -0.13
N LYS A 149 6.19 12.75 -0.60
CA LYS A 149 6.49 12.30 -1.97
C LYS A 149 5.85 13.20 -3.03
N MET A 150 4.62 13.65 -2.81
CA MET A 150 3.93 14.56 -3.71
C MET A 150 4.65 15.91 -3.84
N GLN A 151 5.34 16.40 -2.80
CA GLN A 151 6.11 17.64 -2.92
C GLN A 151 7.24 17.54 -3.95
N HIS A 152 7.84 16.35 -4.11
CA HIS A 152 8.93 16.13 -5.07
C HIS A 152 8.47 16.08 -6.53
N THR A 153 7.17 15.93 -6.78
CA THR A 153 6.61 15.90 -8.14
C THR A 153 6.12 17.27 -8.62
N VAL A 154 6.02 18.27 -7.74
CA VAL A 154 5.61 19.63 -8.12
C VAL A 154 6.79 20.38 -8.75
N GLN A 155 6.65 20.76 -10.03
CA GLN A 155 7.59 21.67 -10.72
C GLN A 155 7.10 23.13 -10.58
N TYR A 156 8.03 24.05 -10.31
CA TYR A 156 7.78 25.49 -10.18
C TYR A 156 7.93 26.24 -11.51
#